data_AF-A0AAV8XXE9-F1
#
_entry.id   AF-A0AAV8XXE9-F1
#
_cell.length_a   1.000
_cell.length_b   1.000
_cell.length_c   1.000
_cell.angle_alpha   90.00
_cell.angle_beta   90.00
_cell.angle_gamma   90.00
#
_symmetry.space_group_name_H-M   'P 1'
#
loop_
_entity.id
_entity.type
_entity.pdbx_description
1 polymer ?
#
loop_
_entity_poly.entity_id
_entity_poly.type
_entity_poly.pdbx_seq_one_letter_code
_entity_poly.pdbx_strand_id
1 'polypeptide(L)'
;MHKITILQMIGYGDRTRTQAEVVRLFQEKYPELPPISQSTVSKIEKQFRERGHVRQLKKNPPNKLSDDQKLDVMLMLEENPHTSSRQTASALNISHSSILRVLTENQINPYKLVPTNELAEDDFDRRILFCEQMMQMIDGNTLQIENVLFSDKYRKFGYGPKLSENPHWMKELHTQNPEKVNVWAGIIVENIIGPFFIDGNLNGETYLALLQNNVVPTMAN
;
A
#
# COMPACT_ATOMS: atom_id res chain seq x y z
N MET A 1 39.47 6.14 -4.54
CA MET A 1 40.04 5.08 -3.68
C MET A 1 41.34 5.50 -2.98
N HIS A 2 42.13 6.46 -3.49
CA HIS A 2 43.48 6.73 -2.99
C HIS A 2 43.65 7.89 -1.97
N LYS A 3 42.57 8.46 -1.44
CA LYS A 3 42.67 9.58 -0.48
C LYS A 3 43.40 9.20 0.82
N ILE A 4 43.21 7.96 1.29
CA ILE A 4 43.91 7.44 2.47
C ILE A 4 45.40 7.27 2.18
N THR A 5 45.75 6.78 0.99
CA THR A 5 47.15 6.64 0.56
C THR A 5 47.85 8.00 0.48
N ILE A 6 47.15 9.04 0.00
CA ILE A 6 47.65 10.42 0.00
C ILE A 6 47.93 10.90 1.44
N LEU A 7 47.02 10.64 2.40
CA LEU A 7 47.24 10.96 3.82
C LEU A 7 48.41 10.19 4.43
N GLN A 8 48.57 8.91 4.09
CA GLN A 8 49.72 8.12 4.52
C GLN A 8 51.04 8.67 3.97
N MET A 9 51.05 9.17 2.73
CA MET A 9 52.24 9.78 2.11
C MET A 9 52.60 11.13 2.74
N ILE A 10 51.59 11.94 3.13
CA ILE A 10 51.80 13.18 3.89
C ILE A 10 52.53 12.88 5.21
N GLY A 11 52.19 11.76 5.85
CA GLY A 11 52.82 11.29 7.08
C GLY A 11 52.08 11.73 8.35
N TYR A 12 52.56 11.24 9.50
CA TYR A 12 52.01 11.51 10.83
C TYR A 12 53.16 11.74 11.82
N GLY A 13 52.97 12.61 12.83
CA GLY A 13 54.01 12.96 13.81
C GLY A 13 55.14 13.80 13.20
N ASP A 14 56.39 13.48 13.53
CA ASP A 14 57.59 14.27 13.18
C ASP A 14 58.07 14.12 11.72
N ARG A 15 57.36 13.31 10.92
CA ARG A 15 57.66 13.09 9.49
C ARG A 15 56.53 13.62 8.62
N THR A 16 56.47 14.93 8.46
CA THR A 16 55.57 15.59 7.52
C THR A 16 56.28 15.87 6.20
N ARG A 17 55.72 15.36 5.09
CA ARG A 17 56.19 15.69 3.73
C ARG A 17 55.44 16.89 3.19
N THR A 18 56.08 17.64 2.32
CA THR A 18 55.41 18.74 1.61
C THR A 18 54.40 18.18 0.60
N GLN A 19 53.37 18.97 0.27
CA GLN A 19 52.36 18.52 -0.69
C GLN A 19 52.96 18.28 -2.08
N ALA A 20 54.01 19.00 -2.46
CA ALA A 20 54.76 18.78 -3.70
C ALA A 20 55.43 17.40 -3.75
N GLU A 21 56.09 17.00 -2.66
CA GLU A 21 56.72 15.68 -2.53
C GLU A 21 55.68 14.56 -2.57
N VAL A 22 54.52 14.77 -1.94
CA VAL A 22 53.42 13.80 -1.96
C VAL A 22 52.87 13.61 -3.37
N VAL A 23 52.73 14.68 -4.16
CA VAL A 23 52.34 14.57 -5.58
C VAL A 23 53.34 13.70 -6.34
N ARG A 24 54.65 13.95 -6.14
CA ARG A 24 55.71 13.19 -6.83
C ARG A 24 55.67 11.71 -6.46
N LEU A 25 55.63 11.40 -5.16
CA LEU A 25 55.55 10.03 -4.64
C LEU A 25 54.28 9.32 -5.09
N PHE A 26 53.17 10.06 -5.20
CA PHE A 26 51.93 9.50 -5.68
C PHE A 26 52.01 9.13 -7.16
N GLN A 27 52.61 9.98 -8.00
CA GLN A 27 52.78 9.71 -9.42
C GLN A 27 53.81 8.59 -9.67
N GLU A 28 54.88 8.52 -8.88
CA GLU A 28 55.87 7.43 -8.94
C GLU A 28 55.22 6.09 -8.57
N LYS A 29 54.31 6.07 -7.58
CA LYS A 29 53.65 4.85 -7.11
C LYS A 29 52.51 4.40 -8.03
N TYR A 30 51.84 5.33 -8.71
CA TYR A 30 50.69 5.08 -9.58
C TYR A 30 50.86 5.79 -10.94
N PRO A 31 51.83 5.38 -11.77
CA PRO A 31 52.13 6.02 -13.05
C PRO A 31 50.98 5.95 -14.06
N GLU A 32 50.09 4.96 -13.93
CA GLU A 32 48.90 4.77 -14.75
C GLU A 32 47.75 5.75 -14.43
N LEU A 33 47.81 6.46 -13.30
CA LEU A 33 46.78 7.40 -12.89
C LEU A 33 47.08 8.83 -13.38
N PRO A 34 46.05 9.66 -13.63
CA PRO A 34 46.24 11.07 -13.93
C PRO A 34 46.98 11.80 -12.80
N PRO A 35 47.87 12.75 -13.12
CA PRO A 35 48.57 13.55 -12.12
C PRO A 35 47.62 14.27 -11.17
N ILE A 36 47.86 14.13 -9.87
CA ILE A 36 47.15 14.88 -8.85
C ILE A 36 47.81 16.23 -8.63
N SER A 37 47.02 17.27 -8.36
CA SER A 37 47.55 18.60 -8.05
C SER A 37 47.92 18.73 -6.58
N GLN A 38 48.88 19.62 -6.26
CA GLN A 38 49.18 19.98 -4.86
C GLN A 38 47.92 20.49 -4.13
N SER A 39 47.08 21.27 -4.83
CA SER A 39 45.80 21.75 -4.27
C SER A 39 44.84 20.62 -3.88
N THR A 40 44.90 19.48 -4.58
CA THR A 40 44.11 18.29 -4.24
C THR A 40 44.63 17.64 -2.96
N VAL A 41 45.95 17.53 -2.82
CA VAL A 41 46.60 17.04 -1.60
C VAL A 41 46.26 17.95 -0.41
N SER A 42 46.39 19.27 -0.55
CA SER A 42 46.05 20.24 0.49
C SER A 42 44.58 20.17 0.90
N LYS A 43 43.65 20.00 -0.05
CA LYS A 43 42.22 19.83 0.26
C LYS A 43 41.94 18.56 1.04
N ILE A 44 42.60 17.45 0.69
CA ILE A 44 42.45 16.16 1.38
C ILE A 44 43.01 16.25 2.80
N GLU A 45 44.20 16.85 2.97
CA GLU A 45 44.81 17.08 4.28
C GLU A 45 43.93 17.96 5.17
N LYS A 46 43.47 19.10 4.65
CA LYS A 46 42.58 20.02 5.35
C LYS A 46 41.29 19.31 5.81
N GLN A 47 40.64 18.57 4.90
CA GLN A 47 39.44 17.79 5.24
C GLN A 47 39.70 16.80 6.38
N PHE A 48 40.85 16.13 6.37
CA PHE A 48 41.22 15.19 7.41
C PHE A 48 41.50 15.89 8.75
N ARG A 49 42.29 16.98 8.76
CA ARG A 49 42.60 17.73 9.98
C ARG A 49 41.37 18.34 10.63
N GLU A 50 40.42 18.83 9.82
CA GLU A 50 39.18 19.45 10.34
C GLU A 50 38.14 18.44 10.82
N ARG A 51 37.98 17.30 10.11
CA ARG A 51 36.84 16.39 10.32
C ARG A 51 37.23 15.00 10.82
N GLY A 52 38.52 14.67 10.86
CA GLY A 52 39.02 13.32 11.14
C GLY A 52 38.79 12.30 10.01
N HIS A 53 38.17 12.70 8.90
CA HIS A 53 37.90 11.81 7.76
C HIS A 53 37.81 12.55 6.42
N VAL A 54 38.03 11.83 5.32
CA VAL A 54 38.00 12.36 3.94
C VAL A 54 36.83 11.84 3.09
N ARG A 55 35.80 11.31 3.76
CA ARG A 55 34.56 10.87 3.15
C ARG A 55 33.83 12.07 2.53
N GLN A 56 33.35 11.90 1.31
CA GLN A 56 32.44 12.89 0.71
C GLN A 56 31.11 12.83 1.48
N LEU A 57 30.66 13.96 2.02
CA LEU A 57 29.31 14.06 2.54
C LEU A 57 28.35 13.97 1.35
N LYS A 58 27.31 13.15 1.48
CA LYS A 58 26.20 13.18 0.53
C LYS A 58 25.64 14.60 0.56
N LYS A 59 25.68 15.32 -0.56
CA LYS A 59 24.96 16.60 -0.66
C LYS A 59 23.48 16.27 -0.48
N ASN A 60 22.78 17.04 0.36
CA ASN A 60 21.32 16.96 0.38
C ASN A 60 20.82 17.27 -1.04
N PRO A 61 19.91 16.46 -1.60
CA PRO A 61 19.34 16.76 -2.89
C PRO A 61 18.68 18.15 -2.83
N PRO A 62 18.83 18.98 -3.88
CA PRO A 62 18.38 20.38 -3.88
C PRO A 62 16.86 20.54 -3.67
N ASN A 63 16.08 19.48 -3.80
CA ASN A 63 14.61 19.50 -3.77
C ASN A 63 14.03 18.80 -2.52
N LYS A 64 14.56 19.08 -1.33
CA LYS A 64 13.90 18.65 -0.09
C LYS A 64 12.86 19.72 0.27
N LEU A 65 11.58 19.35 0.25
CA LEU A 65 10.49 20.18 0.78
C LEU A 65 10.76 20.53 2.25
N SER A 66 10.40 21.75 2.66
CA SER A 66 10.42 22.14 4.07
C SER A 66 9.37 21.36 4.86
N ASP A 67 9.52 21.32 6.18
CA ASP A 67 8.56 20.65 7.05
C ASP A 67 7.19 21.37 7.01
N ASP A 68 7.17 22.70 6.87
CA ASP A 68 5.95 23.47 6.66
C ASP A 68 5.22 23.07 5.36
N GLN A 69 5.95 22.94 4.25
CA GLN A 69 5.37 22.48 2.99
C GLN A 69 4.81 21.06 3.08
N LYS A 70 5.45 20.19 3.88
CA LYS A 70 4.92 18.84 4.12
C LYS A 70 3.64 18.90 4.96
N LEU A 71 3.58 19.80 5.94
CA LEU A 71 2.40 20.01 6.77
C LEU A 71 1.23 20.53 5.93
N ASP A 72 1.46 21.51 5.05
CA ASP A 72 0.44 22.04 4.14
C ASP A 72 -0.16 20.95 3.24
N VAL A 73 0.67 20.03 2.74
CA VAL A 73 0.22 18.87 1.96
C VAL A 73 -0.73 17.98 2.77
N MET A 74 -0.43 17.75 4.05
CA MET A 74 -1.26 16.90 4.89
C MET A 74 -2.56 17.58 5.30
N LEU A 75 -2.49 18.84 5.70
CA LEU A 75 -3.66 19.61 6.09
C LEU A 75 -4.67 19.69 4.95
N MET A 76 -4.20 19.96 3.71
CA MET A 76 -5.08 20.03 2.55
C MET A 76 -5.81 18.70 2.28
N LEU A 77 -5.15 17.56 2.48
CA LEU A 77 -5.76 16.25 2.27
C LEU A 77 -6.69 15.85 3.41
N GLU A 78 -6.42 16.29 4.64
CA GLU A 78 -7.29 16.08 5.80
C GLU A 78 -8.57 16.91 5.69
N GLU A 79 -8.45 18.19 5.32
CA GLU A 79 -9.60 19.08 5.09
C GLU A 79 -10.43 18.64 3.87
N ASN A 80 -9.79 18.12 2.83
CA ASN A 80 -10.45 17.71 1.58
C ASN A 80 -10.02 16.30 1.12
N PRO A 81 -10.54 15.22 1.74
CA PRO A 81 -10.14 13.84 1.42
C PRO A 81 -10.41 13.40 -0.02
N HIS A 82 -11.24 14.13 -0.75
CA HIS A 82 -11.58 13.87 -2.14
C HIS A 82 -10.58 14.48 -3.15
N THR A 83 -9.63 15.29 -2.70
CA THR A 83 -8.63 15.90 -3.59
C THR A 83 -7.60 14.87 -4.05
N SER A 84 -7.32 14.88 -5.36
CA SER A 84 -6.27 14.05 -5.93
C SER A 84 -4.89 14.63 -5.66
N SER A 85 -3.87 13.77 -5.59
CA SER A 85 -2.47 14.19 -5.48
C SER A 85 -2.03 15.19 -6.56
N ARG A 86 -2.67 15.18 -7.74
CA ARG A 86 -2.43 16.15 -8.82
C ARG A 86 -3.05 17.52 -8.53
N GLN A 87 -4.26 17.55 -7.96
CA GLN A 87 -4.89 18.79 -7.53
C GLN A 87 -4.11 19.41 -6.36
N THR A 88 -3.68 18.61 -5.39
CA THR A 88 -2.81 19.05 -4.28
C THR A 88 -1.49 19.64 -4.80
N ALA A 89 -0.86 18.98 -5.79
CA ALA A 89 0.34 19.48 -6.45
C ALA A 89 0.12 20.86 -7.09
N SER A 90 -0.99 21.03 -7.81
CA SER A 90 -1.35 22.29 -8.45
C SER A 90 -1.66 23.40 -7.43
N ALA A 91 -2.36 23.08 -6.35
CA ALA A 91 -2.79 24.05 -5.34
C ALA A 91 -1.60 24.58 -4.51
N LEU A 92 -0.67 23.69 -4.13
CA LEU A 92 0.49 24.05 -3.32
C LEU A 92 1.72 24.43 -4.16
N ASN A 93 1.61 24.40 -5.50
CA ASN A 93 2.72 24.62 -6.43
C ASN A 93 3.94 23.71 -6.13
N ILE A 94 3.67 22.45 -5.80
CA ILE A 94 4.66 21.42 -5.47
C ILE A 94 4.64 20.36 -6.58
N SER A 95 5.80 19.83 -6.96
CA SER A 95 5.83 18.76 -7.97
C SER A 95 5.02 17.53 -7.52
N HIS A 96 4.29 16.92 -8.45
CA HIS A 96 3.49 15.72 -8.17
C HIS A 96 4.31 14.59 -7.55
N SER A 97 5.56 14.39 -8.00
CA SER A 97 6.49 13.42 -7.41
C SER A 97 6.83 13.72 -5.94
N SER A 98 6.94 14.99 -5.57
CA SER A 98 7.20 15.38 -4.19
C SER A 98 5.98 15.13 -3.30
N ILE A 99 4.77 15.42 -3.80
CA ILE A 99 3.52 15.05 -3.11
C ILE A 99 3.48 13.55 -2.85
N LEU A 100 3.66 12.71 -3.88
CA LEU A 100 3.66 11.26 -3.71
C LEU A 100 4.70 10.76 -2.71
N ARG A 101 5.88 11.38 -2.67
CA ARG A 101 6.91 11.06 -1.67
C ARG A 101 6.45 11.40 -0.26
N VAL A 102 5.84 12.57 -0.08
CA VAL A 102 5.26 13.00 1.22
C VAL A 102 4.17 12.05 1.67
N LEU A 103 3.27 11.62 0.78
CA LEU A 103 2.23 10.62 1.11
C LEU A 103 2.84 9.29 1.53
N THR A 104 3.84 8.81 0.79
CA THR A 104 4.51 7.54 1.08
C THR A 104 5.28 7.60 2.42
N GLU A 105 6.01 8.69 2.68
CA GLU A 105 6.75 8.93 3.93
C GLU A 105 5.82 8.91 5.15
N ASN A 106 4.56 9.34 4.98
CA ASN A 106 3.57 9.41 6.05
C ASN A 106 2.50 8.30 5.98
N GLN A 107 2.73 7.27 5.16
CA GLN A 107 1.85 6.09 5.06
C GLN A 107 0.40 6.43 4.65
N ILE A 108 0.20 7.54 3.94
CA ILE A 108 -1.10 7.93 3.40
C ILE A 108 -1.35 7.13 2.12
N ASN A 109 -2.35 6.26 2.17
CA ASN A 109 -2.75 5.43 1.04
C ASN A 109 -3.98 6.02 0.36
N PRO A 110 -4.11 5.89 -0.97
CA PRO A 110 -5.35 6.23 -1.65
C PRO A 110 -6.53 5.48 -1.04
N TYR A 111 -7.63 6.19 -0.83
CA TYR A 111 -8.87 5.57 -0.38
C TYR A 111 -9.35 4.56 -1.43
N LYS A 112 -9.56 3.32 -1.02
CA LYS A 112 -10.19 2.30 -1.86
C LYS A 112 -11.68 2.45 -1.72
N LEU A 113 -12.35 2.87 -2.79
CA LEU A 113 -13.81 2.88 -2.85
C LEU A 113 -14.32 1.47 -2.54
N VAL A 114 -15.05 1.35 -1.44
CA VAL A 114 -15.80 0.15 -1.10
C VAL A 114 -17.15 0.30 -1.78
N PRO A 115 -17.47 -0.50 -2.80
CA PRO A 115 -18.82 -0.49 -3.36
C PRO A 115 -19.78 -0.94 -2.28
N THR A 116 -20.69 -0.06 -1.90
CA THR A 116 -21.81 -0.35 -0.99
C THR A 116 -23.09 -0.43 -1.80
N ASN A 117 -24.09 -1.13 -1.26
CA ASN A 117 -25.43 -1.07 -1.83
C ASN A 117 -25.94 0.37 -1.82
N GLU A 118 -26.67 0.75 -2.87
CA GLU A 118 -27.42 1.99 -2.91
C GLU A 118 -28.50 1.94 -1.83
N LEU A 119 -28.56 2.97 -0.99
CA LEU A 119 -29.56 3.11 0.07
C LEU A 119 -30.55 4.20 -0.34
N ALA A 120 -31.84 3.93 -0.16
CA ALA A 120 -32.87 4.94 -0.26
C ALA A 120 -32.83 5.88 0.97
N GLU A 121 -33.43 7.06 0.86
CA GLU A 121 -33.46 8.06 1.93
C GLU A 121 -34.07 7.49 3.23
N ASP A 122 -35.16 6.71 3.12
CA ASP A 122 -35.80 6.06 4.26
C ASP A 122 -34.95 4.93 4.90
N ASP A 123 -33.97 4.38 4.18
CA ASP A 123 -33.22 3.21 4.67
C ASP A 123 -32.34 3.57 5.87
N PHE A 124 -31.89 4.82 5.99
CA PHE A 124 -31.08 5.27 7.11
C PHE A 124 -31.85 5.15 8.43
N ASP A 125 -33.05 5.72 8.48
CA ASP A 125 -33.91 5.69 9.67
C ASP A 125 -34.37 4.26 10.00
N ARG A 126 -34.74 3.49 8.97
CA ARG A 126 -35.15 2.08 9.16
C ARG A 126 -34.02 1.22 9.73
N ARG A 127 -32.78 1.44 9.29
CA ARG A 127 -31.61 0.72 9.80
C ARG A 127 -31.28 1.10 11.24
N ILE A 128 -31.37 2.39 11.59
CA ILE A 128 -31.19 2.85 12.97
C ILE A 128 -32.25 2.21 13.88
N LEU A 129 -33.52 2.31 13.48
CA LEU A 129 -34.63 1.73 14.23
C LEU A 129 -34.46 0.21 14.41
N PHE A 130 -34.07 -0.52 13.36
CA PHE A 130 -33.78 -1.94 13.46
C PHE A 130 -32.67 -2.23 14.47
N CYS A 131 -31.56 -1.49 14.42
CA CYS A 131 -30.47 -1.63 15.39
C CYS A 131 -30.93 -1.36 16.83
N GLU A 132 -31.69 -0.30 17.06
CA GLU A 132 -32.24 0.04 18.38
C GLU A 132 -33.16 -1.05 18.91
N GLN A 133 -34.06 -1.57 18.08
CA GLN A 133 -34.97 -2.66 18.44
C GLN A 133 -34.19 -3.94 18.75
N MET A 134 -33.20 -4.30 17.95
CA MET A 134 -32.36 -5.47 18.17
C MET A 134 -31.59 -5.35 19.49
N MET A 135 -30.98 -4.19 19.77
CA MET A 135 -30.28 -3.94 21.05
C MET A 135 -31.23 -4.12 22.24
N GLN A 136 -32.42 -3.54 22.19
CA GLN A 136 -33.42 -3.69 23.27
C GLN A 136 -33.85 -5.15 23.47
N MET A 137 -34.02 -5.91 22.39
CA MET A 137 -34.38 -7.34 22.49
C MET A 137 -33.26 -8.18 23.09
N ILE A 138 -31.99 -7.85 22.78
CA ILE A 138 -30.81 -8.52 23.33
C ILE A 138 -30.66 -8.17 24.81
N ASP A 139 -30.68 -6.87 25.16
CA ASP A 139 -30.55 -6.40 26.54
C ASP A 139 -31.70 -6.89 27.43
N GLY A 140 -32.91 -6.94 26.87
CA GLY A 140 -34.10 -7.49 27.52
C GLY A 140 -34.16 -9.02 27.53
N ASN A 141 -33.12 -9.71 27.06
CA ASN A 141 -33.01 -11.18 26.99
C ASN A 141 -34.18 -11.86 26.25
N THR A 142 -34.84 -11.12 25.34
CA THR A 142 -35.93 -11.60 24.48
C THR A 142 -35.39 -12.27 23.22
N LEU A 143 -34.23 -11.82 22.73
CA LEU A 143 -33.52 -12.42 21.61
C LEU A 143 -32.15 -12.90 22.08
N GLN A 144 -31.93 -14.21 22.00
CA GLN A 144 -30.62 -14.83 22.18
C GLN A 144 -29.94 -14.92 20.82
N ILE A 145 -28.82 -14.20 20.65
CA ILE A 145 -28.08 -14.18 19.37
C ILE A 145 -27.54 -15.56 19.02
N GLU A 146 -27.30 -16.40 20.02
CA GLU A 146 -26.86 -17.78 19.82
C GLU A 146 -27.89 -18.64 19.07
N ASN A 147 -29.17 -18.22 19.09
CA ASN A 147 -30.26 -18.91 18.40
C ASN A 147 -30.60 -18.27 17.04
N VAL A 148 -29.81 -17.29 16.59
CA VAL A 148 -30.03 -16.61 15.31
C VAL A 148 -29.16 -17.25 14.23
N LEU A 149 -29.80 -17.87 13.24
CA LEU A 149 -29.14 -18.30 12.01
C LEU A 149 -29.05 -17.13 11.04
N PHE A 150 -27.85 -16.59 10.85
CA PHE A 150 -27.57 -15.66 9.77
C PHE A 150 -27.36 -16.45 8.49
N SER A 151 -27.94 -16.01 7.37
CA SER A 151 -27.76 -16.69 6.09
C SER A 151 -27.60 -15.70 4.97
N ASP A 152 -26.85 -16.12 3.95
CA ASP A 152 -26.68 -15.33 2.74
C ASP A 152 -26.56 -16.24 1.50
N LYS A 153 -26.73 -15.61 0.34
CA LYS A 153 -26.67 -16.23 -0.98
C LYS A 153 -25.49 -15.65 -1.73
N TYR A 154 -24.53 -16.51 -2.02
CA TYR A 154 -23.42 -16.14 -2.88
C TYR A 154 -23.67 -16.58 -4.31
N ARG A 155 -23.52 -15.64 -5.25
CA ARG A 155 -23.58 -15.93 -6.68
C ARG A 155 -22.21 -15.69 -7.30
N LYS A 156 -21.66 -16.73 -7.92
CA LYS A 156 -20.43 -16.64 -8.70
C LYS A 156 -20.74 -16.83 -10.18
N PHE A 157 -20.24 -15.93 -11.00
CA PHE A 157 -20.12 -16.16 -12.42
C PHE A 157 -18.82 -16.94 -12.67
N GLY A 158 -18.92 -18.06 -13.39
CA GLY A 158 -17.75 -18.81 -13.83
C GLY A 158 -16.80 -17.85 -14.56
N TYR A 159 -15.56 -17.74 -14.05
CA TYR A 159 -14.54 -16.97 -14.74
C TYR A 159 -14.27 -17.62 -16.09
N GLY A 160 -14.08 -16.78 -17.12
CA GLY A 160 -13.64 -17.24 -18.44
C GLY A 160 -12.40 -18.13 -18.36
N PRO A 161 -12.14 -18.95 -19.39
CA PRO A 161 -11.09 -19.96 -19.36
C PRO A 161 -9.74 -19.37 -18.94
N LYS A 162 -9.00 -20.08 -18.08
CA LYS A 162 -7.58 -19.78 -17.84
C LYS A 162 -6.84 -19.96 -19.17
N LEU A 163 -6.44 -18.86 -19.78
CA LEU A 163 -5.63 -18.89 -20.99
C LEU A 163 -4.19 -19.22 -20.58
N SER A 164 -3.65 -20.30 -21.12
CA SER A 164 -2.25 -20.71 -20.91
C SER A 164 -1.25 -19.80 -21.62
N GLU A 165 -1.72 -18.98 -22.57
CA GLU A 165 -0.89 -18.12 -23.41
C GLU A 165 -1.55 -16.75 -23.65
N ASN A 166 -0.71 -15.75 -23.94
CA ASN A 166 -1.13 -14.39 -24.26
C ASN A 166 -1.73 -14.34 -25.68
N PRO A 167 -3.03 -14.06 -25.85
CA PRO A 167 -3.70 -14.21 -27.15
C PRO A 167 -3.32 -13.14 -28.18
N HIS A 168 -2.60 -12.08 -27.81
CA HIS A 168 -2.21 -10.94 -28.67
C HIS A 168 -3.35 -10.27 -29.48
N TRP A 169 -4.61 -10.69 -29.28
CA TRP A 169 -5.82 -10.22 -29.96
C TRP A 169 -7.08 -10.53 -29.13
N MET A 170 -8.26 -10.11 -29.61
CA MET A 170 -9.57 -10.48 -29.06
C MET A 170 -9.90 -11.95 -29.35
N LYS A 171 -10.15 -12.74 -28.31
CA LYS A 171 -10.74 -14.08 -28.44
C LYS A 171 -12.22 -13.99 -28.11
N GLU A 172 -13.09 -14.53 -28.96
CA GLU A 172 -14.50 -14.70 -28.63
C GLU A 172 -14.62 -15.68 -27.46
N LEU A 173 -14.65 -15.14 -26.24
CA LEU A 173 -15.01 -15.85 -25.03
C LEU A 173 -16.49 -15.57 -24.75
N HIS A 174 -17.33 -15.98 -25.68
CA HIS A 174 -18.77 -15.86 -25.58
C HIS A 174 -19.37 -17.21 -25.25
N THR A 175 -19.51 -17.51 -23.96
CA THR A 175 -20.78 -18.11 -23.54
C THR A 175 -21.64 -16.95 -23.06
N GLN A 176 -22.61 -16.53 -23.88
CA GLN A 176 -23.69 -15.60 -23.45
C GLN A 176 -24.44 -16.14 -22.21
N ASN A 177 -24.24 -17.43 -21.91
CA ASN A 177 -24.64 -18.11 -20.69
C ASN A 177 -23.39 -18.47 -19.84
N PRO A 178 -22.79 -17.52 -19.09
CA PRO A 178 -21.77 -17.89 -18.13
C PRO A 178 -22.35 -18.92 -17.15
N GLU A 179 -21.60 -19.97 -16.81
CA GLU A 179 -22.02 -20.90 -15.76
C GLU A 179 -22.23 -20.12 -14.46
N LYS A 180 -23.45 -20.19 -13.94
CA LYS A 180 -23.84 -19.52 -12.69
C LYS A 180 -23.90 -20.57 -11.61
N VAL A 181 -23.13 -20.36 -10.55
CA VAL A 181 -23.25 -21.16 -9.33
C VAL A 181 -23.91 -20.28 -8.27
N ASN A 182 -25.10 -20.69 -7.83
CA ASN A 182 -25.77 -20.12 -6.67
C ASN A 182 -25.48 -21.02 -5.47
N VAL A 183 -24.96 -20.43 -4.40
CA VAL A 183 -24.65 -21.13 -3.16
C VAL A 183 -25.41 -20.46 -2.04
N TRP A 184 -26.07 -21.25 -1.21
CA TRP A 184 -26.63 -20.80 0.07
C TRP A 184 -25.77 -21.34 1.20
N ALA A 185 -25.50 -20.50 2.20
CA ALA A 185 -24.91 -20.93 3.45
C ALA A 185 -25.49 -20.12 4.60
N GLY A 186 -25.59 -20.75 5.77
CA GLY A 186 -25.93 -20.11 7.02
C GLY A 186 -24.84 -20.30 8.06
N ILE A 187 -24.78 -19.40 9.03
CA ILE A 187 -23.92 -19.49 10.20
C ILE A 187 -24.76 -19.24 11.45
N ILE A 188 -24.61 -20.12 12.42
CA ILE A 188 -25.22 -20.00 13.75
C ILE A 188 -24.16 -20.30 14.79
N VAL A 189 -23.89 -19.34 15.67
CA VAL A 189 -22.76 -19.39 16.61
C VAL A 189 -21.45 -19.65 15.85
N GLU A 190 -20.85 -20.83 16.00
CA GLU A 190 -19.62 -21.26 15.34
C GLU A 190 -19.86 -22.33 14.27
N ASN A 191 -21.11 -22.70 14.03
CA ASN A 191 -21.50 -23.77 13.11
C ASN A 191 -21.95 -23.21 11.76
N ILE A 192 -21.43 -23.79 10.69
CA ILE A 192 -21.85 -23.49 9.32
C ILE A 192 -22.93 -24.51 8.90
N ILE A 193 -24.07 -24.01 8.42
CA ILE A 193 -25.13 -24.81 7.83
C ILE A 193 -25.05 -24.67 6.29
N GLY A 194 -24.89 -25.79 5.59
CA GLY A 194 -24.56 -25.82 4.16
C GLY A 194 -23.06 -26.14 3.92
N PRO A 195 -22.47 -25.75 2.77
CA PRO A 195 -23.08 -25.02 1.66
C PRO A 195 -24.09 -25.88 0.89
N PHE A 196 -25.21 -25.27 0.49
CA PHE A 196 -26.15 -25.89 -0.44
C PHE A 196 -26.02 -25.25 -1.82
N PHE A 197 -25.71 -26.09 -2.80
CA PHE A 197 -25.64 -25.69 -4.20
C PHE A 197 -27.04 -25.70 -4.80
N ILE A 198 -27.41 -24.61 -5.46
CA ILE A 198 -28.71 -24.45 -6.10
C ILE A 198 -28.51 -24.49 -7.60
N ASP A 199 -29.09 -25.50 -8.24
CA ASP A 199 -29.07 -25.62 -9.70
C ASP A 199 -30.05 -24.64 -10.34
N GLY A 200 -29.57 -23.91 -11.33
CA GLY A 200 -30.39 -22.96 -12.09
C GLY A 200 -30.66 -21.64 -11.35
N ASN A 201 -31.75 -20.96 -11.73
CA ASN A 201 -32.12 -19.67 -11.18
C ASN A 201 -32.90 -19.84 -9.87
N LEU A 202 -32.45 -19.14 -8.83
CA LEU A 202 -33.17 -19.10 -7.57
C LEU A 202 -34.44 -18.25 -7.70
N ASN A 203 -35.58 -18.84 -7.38
CA ASN A 203 -36.89 -18.20 -7.27
C ASN A 203 -37.53 -18.53 -5.91
N GLY A 204 -38.73 -18.01 -5.65
CA GLY A 204 -39.42 -18.23 -4.37
C GLY A 204 -39.66 -19.71 -4.05
N GLU A 205 -40.11 -20.49 -5.03
CA GLU A 205 -40.43 -21.92 -4.85
C GLU A 205 -39.19 -22.77 -4.58
N THR A 206 -38.14 -22.60 -5.38
CA THR A 206 -36.85 -23.29 -5.19
C THR A 206 -36.18 -22.91 -3.88
N TYR A 207 -36.31 -21.65 -3.45
CA TYR A 207 -35.80 -21.22 -2.16
C TYR A 207 -36.58 -21.85 -1.00
N LEU A 208 -37.91 -21.89 -1.09
CA LEU A 208 -38.75 -22.55 -0.08
C LEU A 208 -38.44 -24.05 0.01
N ALA A 209 -38.31 -24.73 -1.12
CA ALA A 209 -37.95 -26.14 -1.18
C ALA A 209 -36.58 -26.40 -0.54
N LEU A 210 -35.59 -25.54 -0.78
CA LEU A 210 -34.28 -25.61 -0.13
C LEU A 210 -34.41 -25.49 1.40
N LEU A 211 -35.19 -24.52 1.89
CA LEU A 211 -35.37 -24.31 3.32
C LEU A 211 -36.02 -25.55 3.98
N GLN A 212 -37.09 -26.07 3.37
CA GLN A 212 -37.87 -27.18 3.93
C GLN A 212 -37.16 -28.53 3.84
N ASN A 213 -36.50 -28.82 2.71
CA ASN A 213 -35.96 -30.15 2.43
C ASN A 213 -34.49 -30.28 2.83
N ASN A 214 -33.75 -29.17 2.98
CA ASN A 214 -32.32 -29.20 3.28
C ASN A 214 -31.99 -28.45 4.57
N VAL A 215 -32.31 -27.15 4.66
CA VAL A 215 -31.85 -26.30 5.77
C VAL A 215 -32.46 -26.72 7.11
N VAL A 216 -33.79 -26.75 7.20
CA VAL A 216 -34.50 -27.09 8.45
C VAL A 216 -34.15 -28.50 8.95
N PRO A 217 -34.13 -29.55 8.11
CA PRO A 217 -33.68 -30.87 8.54
C PRO A 217 -32.23 -30.91 9.02
N THR A 218 -31.34 -30.09 8.45
CA THR A 218 -29.94 -30.02 8.87
C THR A 218 -29.79 -29.39 10.26
N MET A 219 -30.65 -28.45 10.62
CA MET A 219 -30.65 -27.83 11.95
C MET A 219 -31.23 -28.73 13.05
N ALA A 220 -31.97 -29.78 12.69
CA ALA A 220 -32.61 -30.68 13.64
C ALA A 220 -31.70 -31.83 14.12
N ASN A 221 -30.50 -31.97 13.55
CA ASN A 221 -29.49 -32.97 13.88
C ASN A 221 -28.32 -32.35 14.65
#